data_AF-A0A7Y2UQ03-F1
#
_entry.id   AF-A0A7Y2UQ03-F1
#
_cell.length_a   1.000
_cell.length_b   1.000
_cell.length_c   1.000
_cell.angle_alpha   90.00
_cell.angle_beta   90.00
_cell.angle_gamma   90.00
#
_symmetry.space_group_name_H-M   'P 1'
#
loop_
_entity.id
_entity.type
_entity.pdbx_description
1 polymer ?
#
loop_
_entity_poly.entity_id
_entity_poly.type
_entity_poly.pdbx_seq_one_letter_code
_entity_poly.pdbx_strand_id
1 'polypeptide(L)'
;MAGSTLMADDYPSKGVNYVIPFGPGGESDITARHQQPFFKKLFGQDLIISYKPGGGGAVGWSQLNKMKGDGYNIMGINLPHIIVKPQEKAVGFTTEDIAGVYM
;
A
#
# COMPACT_ATOMS: atom_id res chain seq x y z
N MET A 1 8.33 -29.89 25.53
CA MET A 1 7.68 -28.81 24.75
C MET A 1 8.67 -28.38 23.67
N ALA A 2 8.61 -28.98 22.47
CA ALA A 2 9.42 -28.53 21.35
C ALA A 2 8.78 -27.26 20.79
N GLY A 3 9.48 -26.13 20.85
CA GLY A 3 9.03 -24.89 20.22
C GLY A 3 9.06 -25.06 18.71
N SER A 4 7.91 -24.86 18.06
CA SER A 4 7.86 -24.74 16.61
C SER A 4 8.63 -23.48 16.21
N THR A 5 9.77 -23.66 15.56
CA THR A 5 10.42 -22.59 14.80
C THR A 5 9.47 -22.23 13.67
N LEU A 6 8.81 -21.08 13.75
CA LEU A 6 8.16 -20.50 12.58
C LEU A 6 9.29 -20.19 11.59
N MET A 7 9.49 -21.05 10.58
CA MET A 7 10.17 -20.61 9.38
C MET A 7 9.33 -19.45 8.84
N ALA A 8 9.90 -18.25 8.82
CA ALA A 8 9.30 -17.18 8.06
C ALA A 8 9.20 -17.69 6.62
N ASP A 9 7.98 -17.94 6.13
CA ASP A 9 7.79 -18.16 4.70
C ASP A 9 8.45 -17.00 3.97
N ASP A 10 9.21 -17.29 2.91
CA ASP A 10 9.81 -16.26 2.08
C ASP A 10 8.70 -15.32 1.57
N TYR A 11 8.71 -14.09 2.08
CA TYR A 11 7.77 -13.06 1.65
C TYR A 11 8.29 -12.37 0.38
N PRO A 12 7.43 -12.11 -0.62
CA PRO A 12 6.05 -12.53 -0.73
C PRO A 12 5.92 -13.93 -1.36
N SER A 13 5.01 -14.77 -0.84
CA SER A 13 4.72 -16.10 -1.39
C SER A 13 3.56 -16.13 -2.39
N LYS A 14 2.88 -14.99 -2.56
CA LYS A 14 1.78 -14.76 -3.51
C LYS A 14 1.76 -13.30 -3.95
N GLY A 15 0.91 -12.96 -4.91
CA GLY A 15 0.75 -11.59 -5.38
C GLY A 15 0.42 -10.59 -4.25
N VAL A 16 1.00 -9.40 -4.34
CA VAL A 16 0.77 -8.28 -3.42
C VAL A 16 -0.19 -7.30 -4.07
N ASN A 17 -1.29 -6.98 -3.39
CA ASN A 17 -2.24 -5.98 -3.84
C ASN A 17 -1.70 -4.57 -3.52
N TYR A 18 -1.51 -3.78 -4.57
CA TYR A 18 -1.07 -2.40 -4.50
C TYR A 18 -2.23 -1.46 -4.82
N VAL A 19 -2.82 -0.89 -3.77
CA VAL A 19 -3.96 0.02 -3.87
C VAL A 19 -3.46 1.44 -4.18
N ILE A 20 -3.98 2.05 -5.23
CA ILE A 20 -3.68 3.44 -5.61
C ILE A 20 -4.86 4.33 -5.17
N PRO A 21 -4.66 5.32 -4.28
CA PRO A 21 -5.73 6.24 -3.83
C PRO A 21 -6.21 7.27 -4.86
N PHE A 22 -5.86 7.09 -6.12
CA PHE A 22 -6.09 8.00 -7.24
C PHE A 22 -6.56 7.23 -8.48
N GLY A 23 -7.00 7.95 -9.51
CA GLY A 23 -7.47 7.34 -10.76
C GLY A 23 -6.33 6.83 -11.67
N PRO A 24 -6.64 5.92 -12.61
CA PRO A 24 -5.68 5.46 -13.62
C PRO A 24 -5.20 6.59 -14.54
N GLY A 25 -4.00 6.47 -15.09
CA GLY A 25 -3.38 7.44 -16.00
C GLY A 25 -2.71 8.64 -15.33
N GLY A 26 -2.88 8.83 -14.01
CA GLY A 26 -2.15 9.83 -13.24
C GLY A 26 -0.73 9.40 -12.87
N GLU A 27 0.04 10.31 -12.27
CA GLU A 27 1.41 10.03 -11.81
C GLU A 27 1.50 8.74 -10.99
N SER A 28 0.61 8.56 -10.02
CA SER A 28 0.69 7.41 -9.11
C SER A 28 0.43 6.07 -9.81
N ASP A 29 -0.40 6.04 -10.86
CA ASP A 29 -0.61 4.85 -11.70
C ASP A 29 0.62 4.57 -12.57
N ILE A 30 1.17 5.61 -13.22
CA ILE A 30 2.35 5.49 -14.06
C ILE A 30 3.54 4.96 -13.24
N THR A 31 3.77 5.53 -12.05
CA THR A 31 4.82 5.09 -11.12
C THR A 31 4.59 3.65 -10.67
N ALA A 32 3.36 3.27 -10.30
CA ALA A 32 3.06 1.89 -9.91
C ALA A 32 3.32 0.89 -11.04
N ARG A 33 2.90 1.20 -12.27
CA ARG A 33 3.16 0.37 -13.46
C ARG A 33 4.64 0.26 -13.78
N HIS A 34 5.41 1.31 -13.52
CA HIS A 34 6.86 1.27 -13.63
C HIS A 34 7.48 0.30 -12.61
N GLN A 35 6.95 0.23 -11.39
CA GLN A 35 7.43 -0.68 -10.34
C GLN A 35 7.06 -2.16 -10.59
N GLN A 36 5.90 -2.44 -11.18
CA GLN A 36 5.41 -3.82 -11.42
C GLN A 36 6.46 -4.79 -12.01
N PRO A 37 7.16 -4.48 -13.13
CA PRO A 37 8.13 -5.42 -13.71
C PRO A 37 9.35 -5.65 -12.82
N PHE A 38 9.81 -4.65 -12.06
CA PHE A 38 10.93 -4.81 -11.12
C PHE A 38 10.52 -5.66 -9.92
N PHE A 39 9.32 -5.42 -9.38
CA PHE A 39 8.77 -6.25 -8.32
C PHE A 39 8.70 -7.72 -8.75
N LYS A 40 8.17 -8.00 -9.95
CA LYS A 40 8.12 -9.36 -10.50
C LYS A 40 9.50 -9.98 -10.65
N LYS A 41 10.48 -9.20 -11.12
CA LYS A 41 11.87 -9.66 -11.28
C LYS A 41 12.54 -10.00 -9.95
N LEU A 42 12.30 -9.21 -8.90
CA LEU A 42 12.93 -9.36 -7.59
C LEU A 42 12.28 -10.48 -6.76
N PHE A 43 10.95 -10.58 -6.81
CA PHE A 43 10.19 -11.43 -5.89
C PHE A 43 9.49 -12.61 -6.57
N GLY A 44 9.45 -12.68 -7.90
CA GLY A 44 8.72 -13.72 -8.63
C GLY A 44 7.19 -13.62 -8.54
N GLN A 45 6.67 -12.74 -7.69
CA GLN A 45 5.23 -12.51 -7.48
C GLN A 45 4.73 -11.27 -8.23
N ASP A 46 3.42 -11.22 -8.45
CA ASP A 46 2.78 -10.08 -9.12
C ASP A 46 2.50 -8.94 -8.14
N LEU A 47 2.73 -7.72 -8.59
CA LEU A 47 2.23 -6.51 -7.94
C LEU A 47 0.91 -6.12 -8.60
N ILE A 48 -0.21 -6.37 -7.93
CA ILE A 48 -1.57 -6.25 -8.49
C ILE A 48 -2.09 -4.85 -8.21
N ILE A 49 -2.19 -4.01 -9.24
CA ILE A 49 -2.70 -2.64 -9.10
C ILE A 49 -4.23 -2.64 -8.99
N SER A 50 -4.74 -2.01 -7.94
CA SER A 50 -6.16 -1.70 -7.76
C SER A 50 -6.35 -0.22 -7.39
N TYR A 51 -7.55 0.34 -7.56
CA TYR A 51 -7.80 1.77 -7.37
C TYR A 51 -8.84 2.05 -6.31
N LYS A 52 -8.60 3.07 -5.49
CA LYS A 52 -9.54 3.57 -4.48
C LYS A 52 -9.54 5.11 -4.44
N PRO A 53 -10.02 5.78 -5.51
CA PRO A 53 -10.03 7.24 -5.56
C PRO A 53 -11.06 7.85 -4.60
N GLY A 54 -10.80 9.09 -4.16
CA GLY A 54 -11.77 9.93 -3.44
C GLY A 54 -11.14 10.78 -2.33
N GLY A 55 -11.68 11.98 -2.12
CA GLY A 55 -11.26 12.88 -1.04
C GLY A 55 -9.78 13.26 -1.07
N GLY A 56 -9.16 13.34 -2.27
CA GLY A 56 -7.72 13.55 -2.41
C GLY A 56 -6.88 12.42 -1.79
N GLY A 57 -7.39 11.19 -1.80
CA GLY A 57 -6.77 9.98 -1.26
C GLY A 57 -7.28 9.55 0.11
N ALA A 58 -7.99 10.43 0.84
CA ALA A 58 -8.52 10.13 2.18
C ALA A 58 -9.44 8.90 2.23
N VAL A 59 -10.23 8.67 1.17
CA VAL A 59 -11.10 7.48 1.08
C VAL A 59 -10.28 6.19 1.04
N GLY A 60 -9.10 6.20 0.41
CA GLY A 60 -8.17 5.07 0.42
C GLY A 60 -7.55 4.87 1.79
N TRP A 61 -6.82 5.88 2.30
CA TRP A 61 -6.03 5.74 3.52
C TRP A 61 -6.88 5.53 4.79
N SER A 62 -8.13 6.00 4.84
CA SER A 62 -9.05 5.70 5.96
C SER A 62 -9.40 4.20 6.11
N GLN A 63 -9.09 3.39 5.10
CA GLN A 63 -9.26 1.93 5.15
C GLN A 63 -7.99 1.20 5.61
N LEU A 64 -6.84 1.88 5.66
CA LEU A 64 -5.53 1.27 5.94
C LEU A 64 -5.54 0.54 7.30
N ASN A 65 -6.03 1.20 8.34
CA ASN A 65 -6.12 0.64 9.70
C ASN A 65 -7.07 -0.57 9.83
N LYS A 66 -7.87 -0.85 8.79
CA LYS A 66 -8.79 -1.99 8.75
C LYS A 66 -8.24 -3.14 7.90
N MET A 67 -7.14 -2.93 7.18
CA MET A 67 -6.48 -3.97 6.39
C MET A 67 -5.64 -4.87 7.28
N LYS A 68 -5.35 -6.08 6.79
CA LYS A 68 -4.41 -6.98 7.46
C LYS A 68 -2.99 -6.40 7.32
N GLY A 69 -2.28 -6.29 8.43
CA GLY A 69 -0.85 -5.89 8.46
C GLY A 69 0.10 -7.02 8.05
N ASP A 70 -0.28 -7.85 7.08
CA ASP A 70 0.48 -9.02 6.62
C ASP A 70 1.35 -8.77 5.37
N GLY A 71 1.45 -7.49 4.95
CA GLY A 71 2.25 -7.06 3.81
C GLY A 71 1.59 -7.27 2.44
N TYR A 72 0.53 -8.09 2.33
CA TYR A 72 -0.10 -8.39 1.04
C TYR A 72 -1.05 -7.29 0.54
N ASN A 73 -1.34 -6.29 1.36
CA ASN A 73 -2.06 -5.09 0.96
C ASN A 73 -1.20 -3.88 1.31
N ILE A 74 -0.71 -3.21 0.28
CA ILE A 74 0.03 -1.95 0.40
C ILE A 74 -0.73 -0.87 -0.35
N MET A 75 -0.48 0.39 0.01
CA MET A 75 -1.17 1.53 -0.59
C MET A 75 -0.17 2.59 -1.01
N GLY A 76 -0.41 3.20 -2.17
CA GLY A 76 0.39 4.32 -2.66
C GLY A 76 0.25 5.49 -1.70
N ILE A 77 1.36 6.18 -1.42
CA ILE A 77 1.39 7.37 -0.57
C ILE A 77 1.96 8.54 -1.35
N ASN A 78 1.32 9.70 -1.19
CA ASN A 78 1.82 10.95 -1.75
C ASN A 78 2.10 11.87 -0.56
N LEU A 79 3.37 12.20 -0.34
CA LEU A 79 3.82 12.84 0.90
C LEU A 79 2.99 14.10 1.29
N PRO A 80 2.68 15.04 0.36
CA PRO A 80 1.86 16.19 0.74
C PRO A 80 0.47 15.80 1.22
N HIS A 81 -0.15 14.79 0.62
CA HIS A 81 -1.52 14.38 0.94
C HIS A 81 -1.63 13.72 2.31
N ILE A 82 -0.69 12.83 2.65
CA ILE A 82 -0.69 12.13 3.94
C ILE A 82 -0.33 13.05 5.12
N ILE A 83 0.20 14.24 4.84
CA ILE A 83 0.50 15.29 5.84
C ILE A 83 -0.66 16.28 5.96
N VAL A 84 -1.18 16.78 4.83
CA VAL A 84 -2.18 17.84 4.82
C VAL A 84 -3.59 17.30 5.07
N LYS A 85 -3.95 16.13 4.52
CA LYS A 85 -5.32 15.60 4.68
C LYS A 85 -5.71 15.30 6.13
N PRO A 86 -4.87 14.69 6.98
CA PRO A 86 -5.20 14.50 8.39
C PRO A 86 -5.47 15.80 9.18
N GLN A 87 -4.99 16.95 8.70
CA GLN A 87 -5.26 18.26 9.31
C GLN A 87 -6.70 18.73 9.01
N GLU A 88 -7.32 18.22 7.93
CA GLU A 88 -8.76 18.34 7.71
C GLU A 88 -9.49 17.48 8.75
N LYS A 89 -10.53 18.02 9.40
CA LYS A 89 -11.27 17.27 10.41
C LYS A 89 -11.93 16.02 9.80
N ALA A 90 -11.79 14.88 10.49
CA ALA A 90 -12.55 13.65 10.25
C ALA A 90 -12.26 12.88 8.94
N VAL A 91 -11.01 12.88 8.44
CA VAL A 91 -10.63 12.09 7.25
C VAL A 91 -10.41 10.59 7.51
N GLY A 92 -10.43 10.14 8.76
CA GLY A 92 -10.42 8.71 9.12
C GLY A 92 -9.04 8.03 9.18
N PHE A 93 -7.95 8.80 9.13
CA PHE A 93 -6.57 8.34 9.37
C PHE A 93 -5.73 9.51 9.90
N THR A 94 -4.61 9.20 10.57
CA THR A 94 -3.55 10.13 10.95
C THR A 94 -2.29 9.90 10.12
N THR A 95 -1.38 10.86 10.07
CA THR A 95 -0.08 10.67 9.40
C THR A 95 0.69 9.52 10.04
N GLU A 96 0.59 9.40 11.36
CA GLU A 96 1.30 8.42 12.19
C GLU A 96 0.80 6.99 11.97
N ASP A 97 -0.42 6.82 11.46
CA ASP A 97 -0.96 5.51 11.07
C ASP A 97 -0.22 4.91 9.85
N ILE A 98 0.50 5.74 9.08
CA ILE A 98 1.10 5.35 7.81
C ILE A 98 2.56 4.95 8.02
N ALA A 99 2.80 3.64 7.99
CA ALA A 99 4.14 3.08 7.88
C ALA A 99 4.63 3.14 6.42
N GLY A 100 5.43 4.16 6.10
CA GLY A 100 6.05 4.30 4.78
C GLY A 100 7.08 3.20 4.52
N VAL A 101 6.93 2.48 3.40
CA VAL A 101 7.91 1.52 2.90
C VAL A 101 8.36 1.94 1.50
N TYR A 102 9.66 1.83 1.23
CA TYR A 102 10.24 2.14 -0.08
C TYR A 102 10.45 0.84 -0.85
N MET A 103 10.00 0.83 -2.11
CA MET A 103 10.12 -0.30 -3.04
C MET A 103 10.95 0.10 -4.25
#